data_AF-A0A8B9SI41-F1
#
_entry.id   AF-A0A8B9SI41-F1
#
_cell.length_a   1.000
_cell.length_b   1.000
_cell.length_c   1.000
_cell.angle_alpha   90.00
_cell.angle_beta   90.00
_cell.angle_gamma   90.00
#
_symmetry.space_group_name_H-M   'P 1'
#
loop_
_entity.id
_entity.type
_entity.pdbx_description
1 polymer ?
#
loop_
_entity_poly.entity_id
_entity_poly.type
_entity_poly.pdbx_seq_one_letter_code
_entity_poly.pdbx_strand_id
1 'polypeptide(L)'
;PLTAVFLLLSLKSDVISIEKTGEHFRLVYDTKGRFAVHRITAEEAKYKLCKVRKIFVGTKGIPHLVTHDARTIRYPDPLIKVNDTIQIDLETGKITDFIKFDTGNLCMVTGGANLGRIGVITNRERHPGSFDVVHVKDANGNSFATRLSNIFVIGKVSEHGLEWRCVGPLLVLGGCGLKLCCCGSGSFRLTTSGLGKHK
;
A
#
# COMPACT_ATOMS: atom_id res chain seq x y z
N PRO A 1 34.93 -0.54 1.76
CA PRO A 1 34.27 -1.68 1.08
C PRO A 1 34.14 -2.89 2.02
N LEU A 2 33.12 -2.93 2.90
CA LEU A 2 32.67 -4.15 3.64
C LEU A 2 31.52 -3.95 4.67
N THR A 3 30.72 -2.88 4.60
CA THR A 3 29.56 -2.72 5.53
C THR A 3 28.19 -2.74 4.85
N ALA A 4 28.11 -2.93 3.53
CA ALA A 4 26.85 -2.85 2.79
C ALA A 4 26.04 -4.18 2.70
N VAL A 5 26.48 -5.27 3.35
CA VAL A 5 25.85 -6.59 3.17
C VAL A 5 24.84 -6.95 4.28
N PHE A 6 24.71 -6.14 5.34
CA PHE A 6 23.87 -6.50 6.51
C PHE A 6 22.59 -5.65 6.69
N LEU A 7 22.12 -4.97 5.64
CA LEU A 7 20.88 -4.17 5.68
C LEU A 7 19.92 -4.46 4.51
N LEU A 8 19.95 -5.66 3.93
CA LEU A 8 19.11 -6.02 2.77
C LEU A 8 17.69 -6.51 3.13
N LEU A 9 17.32 -6.59 4.43
CA LEU A 9 16.04 -7.17 4.83
C LEU A 9 14.84 -6.20 4.95
N SER A 10 15.01 -4.90 4.71
CA SER A 10 13.94 -3.92 4.93
C SER A 10 13.66 -2.94 3.77
N LEU A 11 13.97 -3.29 2.52
CA LEU A 11 13.81 -2.38 1.36
C LEU A 11 12.37 -2.22 0.83
N LYS A 12 11.36 -2.39 1.69
CA LYS A 12 9.97 -2.45 1.25
C LYS A 12 9.40 -1.03 1.19
N SER A 13 8.89 -0.65 0.02
CA SER A 13 8.27 0.67 -0.22
C SER A 13 9.21 1.88 -0.05
N ASP A 14 10.53 1.70 -0.17
CA ASP A 14 11.47 2.83 -0.13
C ASP A 14 11.30 3.76 -1.33
N VAL A 15 11.50 5.05 -1.07
CA VAL A 15 11.51 6.12 -2.06
C VAL A 15 12.97 6.49 -2.34
N ILE A 16 13.35 6.45 -3.61
CA ILE A 16 14.67 6.83 -4.12
C ILE A 16 14.48 8.09 -4.95
N SER A 17 15.13 9.18 -4.54
CA SER A 17 15.15 10.45 -5.28
C SER A 17 16.52 10.69 -5.91
N ILE A 18 16.54 11.14 -7.18
CA ILE A 18 17.75 11.59 -7.87
C ILE A 18 17.64 13.09 -8.11
N GLU A 19 18.38 13.89 -7.35
CA GLU A 19 18.29 15.36 -7.39
C GLU A 19 18.71 15.94 -8.75
N LYS A 20 19.64 15.29 -9.46
CA LYS A 20 20.17 15.76 -10.75
C LYS A 20 19.15 15.69 -11.88
N THR A 21 18.28 14.67 -11.87
CA THR A 21 17.28 14.45 -12.91
C THR A 21 15.87 14.80 -12.44
N GLY A 22 15.67 15.07 -11.14
CA GLY A 22 14.36 15.32 -10.55
C GLY A 22 13.43 14.10 -10.61
N GLU A 23 13.99 12.90 -10.82
CA GLU A 23 13.21 11.68 -10.92
C GLU A 23 13.10 10.99 -9.56
N HIS A 24 11.90 10.53 -9.25
CA HIS A 24 11.58 9.79 -8.04
C HIS A 24 11.13 8.39 -8.39
N PHE A 25 11.60 7.42 -7.61
CA PHE A 25 11.29 6.01 -7.80
C PHE A 25 10.83 5.38 -6.49
N ARG A 26 9.88 4.45 -6.58
CA ARG A 26 9.49 3.58 -5.47
C ARG A 26 9.83 2.13 -5.80
N LEU A 27 10.42 1.45 -4.83
CA LEU A 27 10.67 0.00 -4.92
C LEU A 27 9.40 -0.79 -4.59
N VAL A 28 8.92 -1.56 -5.57
CA VAL A 28 7.73 -2.42 -5.45
C VAL A 28 8.11 -3.85 -5.79
N TYR A 29 7.45 -4.85 -5.20
CA TYR A 29 7.62 -6.23 -5.63
C TYR A 29 6.76 -6.56 -6.84
N ASP A 30 7.37 -7.22 -7.81
CA ASP A 30 6.68 -7.93 -8.89
C ASP A 30 6.12 -9.26 -8.37
N THR A 31 5.12 -9.79 -9.05
CA THR A 31 4.49 -11.12 -8.83
C THR A 31 5.50 -12.29 -8.83
N LYS A 32 6.68 -12.09 -9.43
CA LYS A 32 7.78 -13.05 -9.48
C LYS A 32 8.77 -12.90 -8.32
N GLY A 33 8.54 -12.02 -7.36
CA GLY A 33 9.43 -11.81 -6.23
C GLY A 33 10.63 -10.88 -6.49
N ARG A 34 10.69 -10.24 -7.66
CA ARG A 34 11.77 -9.31 -8.04
C ARG A 34 11.42 -7.89 -7.62
N PHE A 35 12.43 -7.07 -7.38
CA PHE A 35 12.23 -5.64 -7.21
C PHE A 35 11.99 -4.99 -8.57
N ALA A 36 10.85 -4.33 -8.72
CA ALA A 36 10.53 -3.46 -9.84
C ALA A 36 10.63 -2.00 -9.38
N VAL A 37 11.22 -1.17 -10.22
CA VAL A 37 11.36 0.26 -9.98
C VAL A 37 10.17 0.96 -10.62
N HIS A 38 9.31 1.57 -9.81
CA HIS A 38 8.15 2.33 -10.27
C HIS A 38 8.44 3.82 -10.23
N ARG A 39 8.19 4.54 -11.33
CA ARG A 39 8.34 6.01 -11.37
C ARG A 39 7.18 6.66 -10.63
N ILE A 40 7.46 7.59 -9.71
CA ILE A 40 6.44 8.27 -8.92
C ILE A 40 6.53 9.79 -9.11
N THR A 41 5.45 10.50 -8.78
CA THR A 41 5.43 11.97 -8.75
C THR A 41 6.10 12.49 -7.48
N ALA A 42 6.49 13.77 -7.49
CA ALA A 42 7.11 14.42 -6.34
C ALA A 42 6.17 14.51 -5.12
N GLU A 43 4.85 14.50 -5.32
CA GLU A 43 3.86 14.50 -4.24
C GLU A 43 3.84 13.16 -3.49
N GLU A 44 3.85 12.05 -4.25
CA GLU A 44 3.87 10.70 -3.68
C GLU A 44 5.22 10.35 -3.04
N ALA A 45 6.29 11.01 -3.48
CA ALA A 45 7.63 10.85 -2.95
C ALA A 45 7.79 11.43 -1.54
N LYS A 46 6.87 12.29 -1.07
CA LYS A 46 6.94 12.91 0.26
C LYS A 46 6.58 11.95 1.39
N TYR A 47 5.77 10.93 1.09
CA TYR A 47 5.29 9.99 2.10
C TYR A 47 5.75 8.55 1.83
N LYS A 48 5.86 7.79 2.91
CA LYS A 48 6.18 6.36 2.90
C LYS A 48 5.19 5.59 3.77
N LEU A 49 4.80 4.40 3.31
CA LEU A 49 4.04 3.46 4.11
C LEU A 49 4.98 2.56 4.90
N CYS A 50 4.72 2.45 6.21
CA CYS A 50 5.56 1.73 7.14
C CYS A 50 4.76 0.79 8.03
N LYS A 51 5.06 -0.51 7.98
CA LYS A 51 4.44 -1.50 8.87
C LYS A 51 5.00 -1.41 10.28
N VAL A 52 4.11 -1.48 11.28
CA VAL A 52 4.45 -1.57 12.70
C VAL A 52 4.90 -2.97 13.06
N ARG A 53 6.13 -3.11 13.57
CA ARG A 53 6.69 -4.39 14.02
C ARG A 53 6.41 -4.69 15.47
N LYS A 54 6.59 -3.69 16.34
CA LYS A 54 6.34 -3.81 17.78
C LYS A 54 6.09 -2.44 18.38
N ILE A 55 5.29 -2.44 19.43
CA ILE A 55 5.07 -1.30 20.31
C ILE A 55 5.57 -1.73 21.68
N PHE A 56 6.42 -0.92 22.30
CA PHE A 56 6.94 -1.21 23.63
C PHE A 56 7.03 0.08 24.44
N VAL A 57 6.90 -0.04 25.74
CA VAL A 57 7.07 1.08 26.66
C VAL A 57 8.53 1.12 27.09
N GLY A 58 9.18 2.24 26.83
CA GLY A 58 10.58 2.47 27.18
C GLY A 58 10.75 3.00 28.60
N THR A 59 11.98 3.45 28.88
CA THR A 59 12.32 4.13 30.14
C THR A 59 11.44 5.37 30.34
N LYS A 60 11.02 5.61 31.58
CA LYS A 60 10.10 6.70 31.95
C LYS A 60 8.66 6.54 31.45
N GLY A 61 8.24 5.32 31.10
CA GLY A 61 6.84 5.05 30.71
C GLY A 61 6.47 5.60 29.32
N ILE A 62 7.45 5.96 28.50
CA ILE A 62 7.20 6.56 27.18
C ILE A 62 6.95 5.44 26.16
N PRO A 63 5.80 5.44 25.45
CA PRO A 63 5.54 4.46 24.41
C PRO A 63 6.40 4.73 23.16
N HIS A 64 7.01 3.67 22.65
CA HIS A 64 7.80 3.65 21.43
C HIS A 64 7.22 2.68 20.41
N LEU A 65 7.13 3.15 19.17
CA LEU A 65 6.73 2.37 18.03
C LEU A 65 7.94 2.06 17.16
N VAL A 66 8.14 0.78 16.83
CA VAL A 66 9.19 0.34 15.91
C VAL A 66 8.58 -0.05 14.58
N THR A 67 9.06 0.57 13.52
CA THR A 67 8.68 0.25 12.14
C THR A 67 9.60 -0.79 11.51
N HIS A 68 9.18 -1.33 10.36
CA HIS A 68 10.01 -2.26 9.59
C HIS A 68 11.31 -1.67 9.04
N ASP A 69 11.37 -0.34 8.87
CA ASP A 69 12.54 0.42 8.44
C ASP A 69 13.53 0.71 9.57
N ALA A 70 13.35 0.04 10.72
CA ALA A 70 14.09 0.31 11.95
C ALA A 70 13.96 1.74 12.51
N ARG A 71 13.00 2.53 12.01
CA ARG A 71 12.66 3.84 12.61
C ARG A 71 11.89 3.64 13.90
N THR A 72 12.20 4.45 14.90
CA THR A 72 11.51 4.49 16.19
C THR A 72 10.77 5.81 16.36
N ILE A 73 9.45 5.73 16.49
CA ILE A 73 8.59 6.91 16.69
C ILE A 73 8.19 6.95 18.16
N ARG A 74 8.34 8.11 18.80
CA ARG A 74 7.95 8.35 20.18
C ARG A 74 6.54 8.92 20.21
N TYR A 75 5.78 8.59 21.26
CA TYR A 75 4.39 9.05 21.43
C TYR A 75 3.47 8.67 20.26
N PRO A 76 3.39 7.37 19.88
CA PRO A 76 2.40 6.94 18.92
C PRO A 76 0.98 7.08 19.49
N ASP A 77 -0.01 7.25 18.61
CA ASP A 77 -1.41 7.20 19.01
C ASP A 77 -1.78 5.84 19.60
N PRO A 78 -2.59 5.80 20.68
CA PRO A 78 -2.98 4.55 21.34
C PRO A 78 -3.86 3.63 20.47
N LEU A 79 -4.41 4.17 19.37
CA LEU A 79 -5.23 3.43 18.42
C LEU A 79 -4.40 2.51 17.51
N ILE A 80 -3.09 2.75 17.40
CA ILE A 80 -2.18 2.00 16.54
C ILE A 80 -1.79 0.70 17.21
N LYS A 81 -1.94 -0.42 16.49
CA LYS A 81 -1.58 -1.76 16.95
C LYS A 81 -0.45 -2.36 16.13
N VAL A 82 0.07 -3.49 16.62
CA VAL A 82 1.09 -4.24 15.90
C VAL A 82 0.51 -4.81 14.61
N ASN A 83 1.28 -4.74 13.52
CA ASN A 83 0.91 -5.11 12.13
C ASN A 83 0.03 -4.12 11.37
N ASP A 84 -0.34 -3.01 11.99
CA ASP A 84 -0.92 -1.87 11.27
C ASP A 84 0.13 -1.22 10.37
N THR A 85 -0.33 -0.41 9.42
CA THR A 85 0.54 0.36 8.53
C THR A 85 0.36 1.85 8.81
N ILE A 86 1.47 2.57 8.85
CA ILE A 86 1.55 3.98 9.17
C ILE A 86 2.06 4.71 7.94
N GLN A 87 1.45 5.83 7.61
CA GLN A 87 1.96 6.78 6.66
C GLN A 87 2.89 7.76 7.38
N ILE A 88 4.12 7.82 6.91
CA ILE A 88 5.18 8.66 7.46
C ILE A 88 5.58 9.69 6.41
N ASP A 89 5.68 10.95 6.82
CA ASP A 89 6.33 11.97 6.00
C ASP A 89 7.84 11.84 6.11
N LEU A 90 8.52 11.79 4.97
CA LEU A 90 9.98 11.63 4.91
C LEU A 90 10.73 12.83 5.47
N GLU A 91 10.18 14.03 5.35
CA GLU A 91 10.79 15.28 5.83
C GLU A 91 10.71 15.42 7.35
N THR A 92 9.53 15.19 7.92
CA THR A 92 9.28 15.44 9.35
C THR A 92 9.48 14.18 10.20
N GLY A 93 9.43 12.99 9.60
CA GLY A 93 9.44 11.72 10.31
C GLY A 93 8.22 11.50 11.21
N LYS A 94 7.17 12.30 11.05
CA LYS A 94 5.92 12.22 11.82
C LYS A 94 4.92 11.31 11.11
N ILE A 95 3.97 10.83 11.91
CA ILE A 95 2.83 10.05 11.43
C ILE A 95 1.78 11.03 10.92
N THR A 96 1.34 10.86 9.68
CA THR A 96 0.18 11.57 9.13
C THR A 96 -1.08 10.77 9.36
N ASP A 97 -1.09 9.55 8.82
CA ASP A 97 -2.23 8.66 8.84
C ASP A 97 -1.82 7.24 9.22
N PHE A 98 -2.78 6.45 9.68
CA PHE A 98 -2.58 5.01 9.91
C PHE A 98 -3.76 4.20 9.38
N ILE A 99 -3.42 3.00 8.94
CA ILE A 99 -4.33 2.01 8.36
C ILE A 99 -4.29 0.79 9.26
N LYS A 100 -5.45 0.47 9.83
CA LYS A 100 -5.63 -0.69 10.70
C LYS A 100 -5.57 -1.98 9.90
N PHE A 101 -4.99 -3.02 10.48
CA PHE A 101 -5.06 -4.37 9.96
C PHE A 101 -6.45 -4.95 10.28
N ASP A 102 -7.34 -4.96 9.28
CA ASP A 102 -8.70 -5.46 9.41
C ASP A 102 -9.13 -6.22 8.15
N THR A 103 -10.17 -7.04 8.26
CA THR A 103 -10.79 -7.71 7.10
C THR A 103 -11.38 -6.67 6.15
N GLY A 104 -11.21 -6.87 4.85
CA GLY A 104 -11.66 -5.95 3.83
C GLY A 104 -10.63 -4.91 3.39
N ASN A 105 -9.45 -4.83 4.03
CA ASN A 105 -8.40 -3.92 3.59
C ASN A 105 -7.50 -4.54 2.50
N LEU A 106 -6.92 -3.67 1.67
CA LEU A 106 -5.96 -4.05 0.63
C LEU A 106 -4.63 -4.38 1.25
N CYS A 107 -4.08 -5.52 0.86
CA CYS A 107 -2.81 -5.99 1.33
C CYS A 107 -1.94 -6.53 0.21
N MET A 108 -0.64 -6.48 0.46
CA MET A 108 0.40 -7.00 -0.40
C MET A 108 1.21 -8.03 0.37
N VAL A 109 1.56 -9.10 -0.32
CA VAL A 109 2.41 -10.14 0.24
C VAL A 109 3.86 -9.81 -0.01
N THR A 110 4.63 -9.75 1.07
CA THR A 110 6.03 -9.32 1.01
C THR A 110 7.03 -10.46 1.16
N GLY A 111 6.56 -11.70 1.31
CA GLY A 111 7.41 -12.88 1.48
C GLY A 111 6.65 -14.20 1.35
N GLY A 112 7.38 -15.28 1.08
CA GLY A 112 6.83 -16.61 0.80
C GLY A 112 6.59 -16.85 -0.69
N ALA A 113 5.90 -17.93 -1.03
CA ALA A 113 5.63 -18.32 -2.41
C ALA A 113 4.69 -17.33 -3.16
N ASN A 114 3.83 -16.63 -2.43
CA ASN A 114 2.86 -15.68 -2.98
C ASN A 114 3.37 -14.23 -3.00
N LEU A 115 4.69 -14.02 -3.01
CA LEU A 115 5.31 -12.69 -2.97
C LEU A 115 4.84 -11.81 -4.14
N GLY A 116 4.57 -10.53 -3.87
CA GLY A 116 4.22 -9.54 -4.90
C GLY A 116 2.77 -9.57 -5.33
N ARG A 117 1.96 -10.50 -4.80
CA ARG A 117 0.50 -10.51 -5.02
C ARG A 117 -0.18 -9.49 -4.13
N ILE A 118 -1.25 -8.89 -4.66
CA ILE A 118 -2.04 -7.84 -4.03
C ILE A 118 -3.49 -8.29 -4.02
N GLY A 119 -4.09 -8.29 -2.84
CA GLY A 119 -5.46 -8.74 -2.65
C GLY A 119 -6.11 -8.17 -1.41
N VAL A 120 -7.38 -8.51 -1.23
CA VAL A 120 -8.19 -8.08 -0.08
C VAL A 120 -8.10 -9.15 1.00
N ILE A 121 -7.93 -8.73 2.26
CA ILE A 121 -7.96 -9.62 3.41
C ILE A 121 -9.40 -10.11 3.61
N THR A 122 -9.63 -11.42 3.55
CA THR A 122 -10.97 -12.00 3.72
C THR A 122 -11.22 -12.46 5.15
N ASN A 123 -10.32 -13.31 5.68
CA ASN A 123 -10.47 -13.88 7.00
C ASN A 123 -9.09 -14.04 7.69
N ARG A 124 -9.11 -13.92 9.02
CA ARG A 124 -7.95 -14.16 9.88
C ARG A 124 -8.24 -15.37 10.77
N GLU A 125 -7.48 -16.43 10.55
CA GLU A 125 -7.51 -17.63 11.40
C GLU A 125 -6.43 -17.52 12.46
N ARG A 126 -6.87 -17.50 13.72
CA ARG A 126 -5.99 -17.45 14.88
C ARG A 126 -5.87 -18.84 15.48
N HIS A 127 -4.66 -19.37 15.48
CA HIS A 127 -4.36 -20.65 16.10
C HIS A 127 -3.55 -20.43 17.39
N PRO A 128 -4.08 -20.81 18.56
CA PRO A 128 -3.35 -20.65 19.80
C PRO A 128 -2.11 -21.57 19.80
N GLY A 129 -0.92 -20.99 19.89
CA GLY A 129 0.35 -21.73 19.92
C GLY A 129 1.06 -21.86 18.57
N SER A 130 0.46 -21.42 17.46
CA SER A 130 1.12 -21.37 16.15
C SER A 130 0.99 -20.00 15.49
N PHE A 131 1.46 -19.89 14.24
CA PHE A 131 1.37 -18.65 13.48
C PHE A 131 -0.07 -18.39 13.04
N ASP A 132 -0.49 -17.13 13.13
CA ASP A 132 -1.75 -16.66 12.56
C ASP A 132 -1.70 -16.74 11.03
N VAL A 133 -2.72 -17.38 10.46
CA VAL A 133 -2.90 -17.55 9.02
C VAL A 133 -3.96 -16.55 8.55
N VAL A 134 -3.70 -15.92 7.42
CA VAL A 134 -4.62 -14.94 6.84
C VAL A 134 -4.92 -15.35 5.41
N HIS A 135 -6.20 -15.36 5.10
CA HIS A 135 -6.74 -15.65 3.78
C HIS A 135 -6.92 -14.36 3.01
N VAL A 136 -6.28 -14.29 1.86
CA VAL A 136 -6.30 -13.13 0.98
C VAL A 136 -6.92 -13.56 -0.35
N LYS A 137 -7.74 -12.67 -0.92
CA LYS A 137 -8.37 -12.88 -2.23
C LYS A 137 -7.85 -11.83 -3.22
N ASP A 138 -7.27 -12.29 -4.31
CA ASP A 138 -6.82 -11.43 -5.41
C ASP A 138 -8.03 -10.88 -6.20
N ALA A 139 -7.79 -9.84 -7.02
CA ALA A 139 -8.78 -9.32 -7.96
C ALA A 139 -9.28 -10.38 -8.95
N ASN A 140 -8.43 -11.36 -9.30
CA ASN A 140 -8.75 -12.45 -10.22
C ASN A 140 -9.61 -13.55 -9.57
N GLY A 141 -10.01 -13.40 -8.29
CA GLY A 141 -10.84 -14.35 -7.57
C GLY A 141 -10.07 -15.49 -6.89
N ASN A 142 -8.76 -15.60 -7.12
CA ASN A 142 -7.93 -16.61 -6.47
C ASN A 142 -7.75 -16.30 -4.98
N SER A 143 -8.05 -17.27 -4.13
CA SER A 143 -7.80 -17.21 -2.69
C SER A 143 -6.49 -17.91 -2.35
N PHE A 144 -5.67 -17.27 -1.53
CA PHE A 144 -4.44 -17.87 -1.02
C PHE A 144 -4.22 -17.50 0.45
N ALA A 145 -3.51 -18.39 1.16
CA ALA A 145 -3.20 -18.22 2.58
C ALA A 145 -1.74 -17.77 2.76
N THR A 146 -1.52 -16.83 3.68
CA THR A 146 -0.17 -16.42 4.09
C THR A 146 -0.06 -16.25 5.59
N ARG A 147 1.16 -16.29 6.12
CA ARG A 147 1.45 -15.95 7.51
C ARG A 147 1.28 -14.44 7.72
N LEU A 148 0.74 -14.06 8.88
CA LEU A 148 0.52 -12.66 9.26
C LEU A 148 1.79 -11.77 9.21
N SER A 149 2.96 -12.35 9.44
CA SER A 149 4.25 -11.63 9.32
C SER A 149 4.48 -11.04 7.93
N ASN A 150 4.04 -11.75 6.89
CA ASN A 150 4.38 -11.45 5.49
C ASN A 150 3.43 -10.44 4.85
N ILE A 151 2.33 -10.11 5.52
CA ILE A 151 1.28 -9.25 4.99
C ILE A 151 1.62 -7.80 5.27
N PHE A 152 1.46 -6.96 4.26
CA PHE A 152 1.64 -5.52 4.34
C PHE A 152 0.35 -4.83 3.89
N VAL A 153 -0.23 -3.97 4.72
CA VAL A 153 -1.50 -3.31 4.39
C VAL A 153 -1.18 -2.05 3.60
N ILE A 154 -1.78 -1.88 2.43
CA ILE A 154 -1.52 -0.72 1.56
C ILE A 154 -2.60 0.34 1.75
N GLY A 155 -3.87 -0.07 1.85
CA GLY A 155 -5.00 0.85 1.79
C GLY A 155 -6.29 0.25 2.32
N LYS A 156 -7.25 1.11 2.61
CA LYS A 156 -8.65 0.72 2.87
C LYS A 156 -9.34 0.52 1.54
N VAL A 157 -10.17 -0.52 1.41
CA VAL A 157 -11.09 -0.62 0.26
C VAL A 157 -12.24 0.34 0.54
N SER A 158 -12.20 1.54 -0.03
CA SER A 158 -13.43 2.30 -0.25
C SER A 158 -14.18 1.64 -1.41
N GLU A 159 -15.52 1.61 -1.34
CA GLU A 159 -16.41 0.89 -2.28
C GLU A 159 -16.30 1.34 -3.76
N HIS A 160 -15.45 2.33 -4.05
CA HIS A 160 -14.97 2.61 -5.40
C HIS A 160 -13.81 1.65 -5.70
N GLY A 161 -14.15 0.50 -6.24
CA GLY A 161 -13.22 -0.57 -6.58
C GLY A 161 -11.95 -0.05 -7.25
N LEU A 162 -10.81 -0.53 -6.74
CA LEU A 162 -9.48 -0.57 -7.36
C LEU A 162 -9.41 0.04 -8.77
N GLU A 163 -9.42 1.37 -8.87
CA GLU A 163 -8.99 2.04 -10.09
C GLU A 163 -7.46 1.98 -10.07
N TRP A 164 -6.93 0.91 -10.65
CA TRP A 164 -5.55 0.88 -11.09
C TRP A 164 -5.38 1.96 -12.15
N ARG A 165 -4.88 3.13 -11.77
CA ARG A 165 -4.34 4.07 -12.76
C ARG A 165 -3.05 3.48 -13.30
N CYS A 166 -3.14 2.85 -14.46
CA CYS A 166 -2.01 2.79 -15.39
C CYS A 166 -1.62 4.24 -15.70
N VAL A 167 -0.64 4.80 -14.99
CA VAL A 167 -0.10 6.12 -15.32
C VAL A 167 0.87 5.93 -16.50
N GLY A 168 0.32 6.08 -17.70
CA GLY A 168 1.03 6.21 -18.98
C GLY A 168 0.09 6.85 -20.01
N PRO A 169 0.58 7.73 -20.91
CA PRO A 169 0.01 9.07 -21.06
C PRO A 169 -1.10 9.18 -22.13
N LEU A 170 -1.88 10.27 -22.00
CA LEU A 170 -3.06 10.74 -22.77
C LEU A 170 -4.42 10.22 -22.24
N LEU A 171 -5.42 11.05 -21.92
CA LEU A 171 -5.72 12.42 -22.34
C LEU A 171 -6.26 13.24 -21.16
N VAL A 172 -5.87 14.51 -21.13
CA VAL A 172 -6.54 15.58 -20.41
C VAL A 172 -7.97 15.72 -20.93
N LEU A 173 -8.95 15.88 -20.04
CA LEU A 173 -10.14 16.72 -20.16
C LEU A 173 -10.69 16.82 -18.72
N GLY A 174 -10.58 17.96 -18.04
CA GLY A 174 -11.37 19.13 -18.36
C GLY A 174 -12.80 18.85 -17.93
N GLY A 175 -13.21 19.40 -16.78
CA GLY A 175 -14.47 19.06 -16.13
C GLY A 175 -15.70 19.19 -17.04
N CYS A 176 -16.55 18.18 -17.02
CA CYS A 176 -18.01 18.29 -17.17
C CYS A 176 -18.62 16.94 -16.80
N GLY A 177 -19.71 16.97 -16.04
CA GLY A 177 -20.33 15.79 -15.46
C GLY A 177 -20.88 14.83 -16.51
N LEU A 178 -20.43 13.58 -16.46
CA LEU A 178 -21.17 12.44 -16.99
C LEU A 178 -21.09 11.29 -15.97
N LYS A 179 -22.24 10.95 -15.39
CA LYS A 179 -22.45 9.72 -14.62
C LYS A 179 -22.43 8.55 -15.60
N LEU A 180 -21.47 7.63 -15.46
CA LEU A 180 -21.49 6.36 -16.18
C LEU A 180 -21.90 5.23 -15.23
N CYS A 181 -23.03 4.58 -15.56
CA CYS A 181 -23.53 3.41 -14.89
C CYS A 181 -23.02 2.17 -15.65
N CYS A 182 -22.34 1.24 -14.97
CA CYS A 182 -21.82 0.02 -15.60
C CYS A 182 -22.94 -1.03 -15.76
N CYS A 183 -23.18 -1.47 -16.99
CA CYS A 183 -23.88 -2.73 -17.26
C CYS A 183 -22.83 -3.82 -17.54
N GLY A 184 -22.88 -4.92 -16.77
CA GLY A 184 -21.80 -5.88 -16.58
C GLY A 184 -21.50 -6.86 -17.73
N SER A 185 -21.23 -6.39 -18.94
CA SER A 185 -20.69 -7.26 -20.00
C SER A 185 -19.97 -6.49 -21.10
N GLY A 186 -18.73 -6.08 -20.81
CA GLY A 186 -17.60 -6.05 -21.76
C GLY A 186 -17.79 -5.53 -23.19
N SER A 187 -18.76 -4.67 -23.49
CA SER A 187 -18.95 -4.06 -24.81
C SER A 187 -19.46 -2.63 -24.66
N PHE A 188 -18.68 -1.66 -25.16
CA PHE A 188 -19.04 -0.25 -25.14
C PHE A 188 -19.85 0.10 -26.38
N ARG A 189 -21.07 0.59 -26.18
CA ARG A 189 -21.87 1.28 -27.20
C ARG A 189 -21.95 2.75 -26.82
N LEU A 190 -21.37 3.64 -27.63
CA LEU A 190 -21.54 5.09 -27.48
C LEU A 190 -22.94 5.47 -27.98
N THR A 191 -23.81 5.95 -27.09
CA THR A 191 -24.98 6.75 -27.48
C THR A 191 -24.71 8.20 -27.10
N THR A 192 -24.52 9.05 -28.11
CA THR A 192 -24.41 10.50 -27.94
C THR A 192 -25.81 11.09 -27.76
N SER A 193 -26.16 11.52 -26.54
CA SER A 193 -27.28 12.45 -26.35
C SER A 193 -26.81 13.85 -26.75
N GLY A 194 -27.34 14.36 -27.85
CA GLY A 194 -27.00 15.67 -28.39
C GLY A 194 -27.41 16.82 -27.47
N LEU A 195 -26.46 17.72 -27.19
CA LEU A 195 -26.74 19.08 -26.75
C LEU A 195 -27.27 19.88 -27.95
N GLY A 196 -28.57 20.18 -27.95
CA GLY A 196 -29.19 21.17 -28.83
C GLY A 196 -28.71 22.57 -28.47
N LYS A 197 -28.23 23.30 -29.47
CA LYS A 197 -27.75 24.68 -29.40
C LYS A 197 -28.91 25.66 -29.16
N HIS A 198 -28.63 26.69 -28.37
CA HIS A 198 -29.32 27.97 -28.37
C HIS A 198 -29.34 28.59 -29.77
N LYS A 199 -30.54 28.81 -30.31
CA LYS A 199 -31.00 30.07 -30.93
C LYS A 199 -32.51 30.08 -31.01
#